data_AF-A0A5N7A334-F1
#
_entry.id   AF-A0A5N7A334-F1
#
_cell.length_a   1.000
_cell.length_b   1.000
_cell.length_c   1.000
_cell.angle_alpha   90.00
_cell.angle_beta   90.00
_cell.angle_gamma   90.00
#
_symmetry.space_group_name_H-M   'P 1'
#
loop_
_entity.id
_entity.type
_entity.pdbx_description
1 polymer ?
#
loop_
_entity_poly.entity_id
_entity_poly.type
_entity_poly.pdbx_seq_one_letter_code
_entity_poly.pdbx_strand_id
1 'polypeptide(L)'
;MTDTVNPPLSYEASASTTHPHVATTLPQEVIACLKNSRFLHLATCDGLTPHVSLMSYTYLPSTPYDQYPTIIMTTNPSSRKTNHLLTNPRVSLLVHDWVSHRPPTRAPNPGGQRDGSPPPAATRSSLASLLLNLNTSALSSISTTIAGSARVLEPGSEEEAWCKEQHLENNTFEEEMGLFGQQQQQQPGQRRPSISIDDDVRVVTVRVREGRIADWKGGVRDWQVVLEGEGQPAPLVNGTLESQ
;
A
#
# COMPACT_ATOMS: atom_id res chain seq x y z
N MET A 1 -6.36 40.22 5.04
CA MET A 1 -4.98 39.79 5.33
C MET A 1 -5.09 38.33 5.72
N THR A 2 -4.78 37.43 4.79
CA THR A 2 -4.81 35.98 5.05
C THR A 2 -3.57 35.66 5.86
N ASP A 3 -3.74 35.39 7.15
CA ASP A 3 -2.66 34.85 7.98
C ASP A 3 -2.18 33.56 7.32
N THR A 4 -1.00 33.61 6.73
CA THR A 4 -0.26 32.45 6.28
C THR A 4 0.15 31.70 7.54
N VAL A 5 -0.76 30.83 8.00
CA VAL A 5 -0.47 29.88 9.08
C VAL A 5 0.59 28.94 8.54
N ASN A 6 1.85 29.26 8.82
CA ASN A 6 2.96 28.36 8.54
C ASN A 6 2.65 27.00 9.18
N PRO A 7 2.99 25.88 8.51
CA PRO A 7 2.90 24.58 9.15
C PRO A 7 3.69 24.59 10.48
N PRO A 8 3.20 23.87 11.50
CA PRO A 8 3.84 23.90 12.82
C PRO A 8 5.30 23.46 12.71
N LEU A 9 6.19 24.20 13.39
CA LEU A 9 7.61 23.87 13.46
C LEU A 9 7.91 22.73 14.45
N SER A 10 6.91 22.35 15.26
CA SER A 10 6.98 21.26 16.22
C SER A 10 6.06 20.11 15.81
N TYR A 11 6.64 18.92 15.72
CA TYR A 11 5.92 17.65 15.53
C TYR A 11 5.65 16.99 16.88
N GLU A 12 4.61 16.17 16.96
CA GLU A 12 4.31 15.40 18.16
C GLU A 12 5.44 14.40 18.47
N ALA A 13 5.76 14.25 19.77
CA ALA A 13 6.78 13.30 20.21
C ALA A 13 6.35 11.88 19.87
N SER A 14 7.24 11.15 19.19
CA SER A 14 6.88 9.88 18.53
C SER A 14 7.91 8.77 18.77
N ALA A 15 8.82 8.96 19.73
CA ALA A 15 9.81 7.96 20.13
C ALA A 15 9.18 6.74 20.83
N SER A 16 8.01 6.91 21.44
CA SER A 16 7.19 5.84 22.04
C SER A 16 5.91 5.63 21.25
N THR A 17 5.10 4.65 21.67
CA THR A 17 3.74 4.46 21.15
C THR A 17 2.88 5.68 21.44
N THR A 18 2.22 6.22 20.42
CA THR A 18 1.41 7.45 20.49
C THR A 18 0.00 7.16 19.97
N HIS A 19 -1.01 7.47 20.78
CA HIS A 19 -2.43 7.29 20.46
C HIS A 19 -2.78 5.90 19.85
N PRO A 20 -2.47 4.78 20.54
CA PRO A 20 -2.61 3.46 19.96
C PRO A 20 -4.08 3.13 19.66
N HIS A 21 -4.33 2.70 18.42
CA HIS A 21 -5.61 2.15 17.98
C HIS A 21 -5.47 0.67 17.66
N VAL A 22 -6.07 -0.19 18.47
CA VAL A 22 -6.08 -1.64 18.27
C VAL A 22 -7.42 -2.08 17.72
N ALA A 23 -7.43 -2.77 16.59
CA ALA A 23 -8.64 -3.23 15.92
C ALA A 23 -8.40 -4.55 15.18
N THR A 24 -9.47 -5.19 14.70
CA THR A 24 -9.40 -6.40 13.87
C THR A 24 -9.17 -6.11 12.39
N THR A 25 -9.20 -4.83 12.00
CA THR A 25 -9.00 -4.36 10.63
C THR A 25 -8.14 -3.10 10.62
N LEU A 26 -7.58 -2.76 9.45
CA LEU A 26 -6.81 -1.53 9.30
C LEU A 26 -7.70 -0.29 9.45
N PRO A 27 -7.18 0.84 9.98
CA PRO A 27 -7.88 2.10 9.97
C PRO A 27 -8.35 2.47 8.56
N GLN A 28 -9.52 3.11 8.44
CA GLN A 28 -10.11 3.41 7.14
C GLN A 28 -9.24 4.34 6.29
N GLU A 29 -8.51 5.24 6.94
CA GLU A 29 -7.59 6.15 6.27
C GLU A 29 -6.41 5.38 5.65
N VAL A 30 -5.91 4.35 6.33
CA VAL A 30 -4.87 3.45 5.81
C VAL A 30 -5.38 2.65 4.61
N ILE A 31 -6.60 2.09 4.73
CA ILE A 31 -7.23 1.34 3.64
C ILE A 31 -7.44 2.24 2.42
N ALA A 32 -7.94 3.46 2.62
CA ALA A 32 -8.13 4.42 1.55
C ALA A 32 -6.80 4.78 0.88
N CYS A 33 -5.76 5.04 1.68
CA CYS A 33 -4.42 5.32 1.17
C CYS A 33 -3.87 4.15 0.33
N LEU A 34 -3.98 2.92 0.83
CA LEU A 34 -3.53 1.71 0.14
C LEU A 34 -4.35 1.39 -1.13
N LYS A 35 -5.63 1.74 -1.18
CA LYS A 35 -6.46 1.51 -2.37
C LYS A 35 -6.26 2.57 -3.45
N ASN A 36 -5.92 3.80 -3.04
CA ASN A 36 -5.80 4.92 -3.95
C ASN A 36 -4.38 5.12 -4.47
N SER A 37 -3.36 4.78 -3.69
CA SER A 37 -1.97 4.90 -4.12
C SER A 37 -1.62 3.84 -5.17
N ARG A 38 -0.78 4.26 -6.12
CA ARG A 38 -0.27 3.40 -7.19
C ARG A 38 0.96 2.59 -6.76
N PHE A 39 1.78 3.21 -5.93
CA PHE A 39 3.06 2.64 -5.52
C PHE A 39 3.24 2.84 -4.02
N LEU A 40 4.09 2.01 -3.45
CA LEU A 40 4.58 2.21 -2.09
C LEU A 40 6.10 2.16 -2.10
N HIS A 41 6.69 2.68 -1.03
CA HIS A 41 8.12 2.59 -0.81
C HIS A 41 8.40 1.44 0.14
N LEU A 42 9.16 0.45 -0.33
CA LEU A 42 9.69 -0.65 0.47
C LEU A 42 11.07 -0.28 1.00
N ALA A 43 11.21 -0.20 2.31
CA ALA A 43 12.49 -0.11 2.99
C ALA A 43 12.93 -1.50 3.49
N THR A 44 14.15 -1.87 3.14
CA THR A 44 14.85 -3.11 3.51
C THR A 44 16.20 -2.77 4.11
N CYS A 45 16.83 -3.70 4.81
CA CYS A 45 18.17 -3.51 5.36
C CYS A 45 18.99 -4.79 5.24
N ASP A 46 20.26 -4.65 4.89
CA ASP A 46 21.27 -5.70 4.99
C ASP A 46 22.37 -5.25 5.94
N GLY A 47 22.48 -5.93 7.08
CA GLY A 47 23.27 -5.47 8.22
C GLY A 47 22.81 -4.08 8.68
N LEU A 48 23.68 -3.08 8.51
CA LEU A 48 23.43 -1.66 8.86
C LEU A 48 23.24 -0.77 7.62
N THR A 49 23.03 -1.36 6.44
CA THR A 49 22.87 -0.62 5.19
C THR A 49 21.39 -0.56 4.78
N PRO A 50 20.69 0.57 4.97
CA PRO A 50 19.30 0.72 4.56
C PRO A 50 19.18 0.85 3.04
N HIS A 51 18.07 0.39 2.50
CA HIS A 51 17.76 0.49 1.07
C HIS A 51 16.26 0.67 0.85
N VAL A 52 15.89 1.67 0.05
CA VAL A 52 14.50 1.99 -0.30
C VAL A 52 14.24 1.70 -1.78
N SER A 53 13.07 1.17 -2.09
CA SER A 53 12.64 0.85 -3.44
C SER A 53 11.18 1.24 -3.66
N LEU A 54 10.87 1.79 -4.82
CA LEU A 54 9.48 1.95 -5.28
C LEU A 54 8.94 0.60 -5.75
N MET A 55 7.75 0.21 -5.29
CA MET A 55 7.14 -1.08 -5.60
C MET A 55 5.72 -0.89 -6.14
N SER A 56 5.42 -1.59 -7.23
CA SER A 56 4.04 -1.95 -7.57
C SER A 56 3.54 -2.94 -6.52
N TYR A 57 2.30 -2.78 -6.06
CA TYR A 57 1.76 -3.63 -5.01
C TYR A 57 0.28 -3.94 -5.21
N THR A 58 -0.20 -4.92 -4.47
CA THR A 58 -1.62 -5.23 -4.31
C THR A 58 -1.92 -5.38 -2.84
N TYR A 59 -2.90 -4.63 -2.36
CA TYR A 59 -3.39 -4.76 -0.99
C TYR A 59 -4.62 -5.66 -0.95
N LEU A 60 -4.59 -6.67 -0.09
CA LEU A 60 -5.73 -7.52 0.22
C LEU A 60 -6.00 -7.51 1.74
N PRO A 61 -7.26 -7.40 2.18
CA PRO A 61 -7.60 -7.40 3.60
C PRO A 61 -7.33 -8.76 4.27
N SER A 62 -7.34 -9.84 3.50
CA SER A 62 -6.95 -11.19 3.89
C SER A 62 -6.65 -12.01 2.63
N THR A 63 -6.01 -13.17 2.80
CA THR A 63 -5.76 -14.15 1.73
C THR A 63 -6.17 -15.54 2.21
N PRO A 64 -6.30 -16.54 1.31
CA PRO A 64 -6.50 -17.93 1.71
C PRO A 64 -5.37 -18.49 2.60
N TYR A 65 -4.18 -17.87 2.57
CA TYR A 65 -2.96 -18.32 3.25
C TYR A 65 -2.67 -17.55 4.54
N ASP A 66 -3.28 -16.37 4.71
CA ASP A 66 -3.06 -15.48 5.84
C ASP A 66 -4.31 -14.63 6.14
N GLN A 67 -4.76 -14.67 7.38
CA GLN A 67 -5.92 -13.89 7.84
C GLN A 67 -5.56 -12.41 8.06
N TYR A 68 -4.28 -12.08 8.19
CA TYR A 68 -3.84 -10.71 8.32
C TYR A 68 -3.91 -9.97 6.97
N PRO A 69 -4.11 -8.63 7.01
CA PRO A 69 -3.98 -7.82 5.81
C PRO A 69 -2.61 -8.00 5.18
N THR A 70 -2.59 -8.17 3.86
CA THR A 70 -1.40 -8.61 3.13
C THR A 70 -1.14 -7.67 1.96
N ILE A 71 0.12 -7.31 1.79
CA ILE A 71 0.64 -6.60 0.62
C ILE A 71 1.38 -7.61 -0.26
N ILE A 72 0.98 -7.73 -1.51
CA ILE A 72 1.65 -8.55 -2.52
C ILE A 72 2.50 -7.64 -3.40
N MET A 73 3.73 -8.06 -3.68
CA MET A 73 4.67 -7.38 -4.58
C MET A 73 5.36 -8.42 -5.47
N THR A 74 5.92 -7.97 -6.58
CA THR A 74 6.83 -8.78 -7.40
C THR A 74 8.21 -8.14 -7.48
N THR A 75 9.25 -8.96 -7.60
CA THR A 75 10.62 -8.46 -7.72
C THR A 75 11.52 -9.41 -8.51
N ASN A 76 12.58 -8.88 -9.11
CA ASN A 76 13.56 -9.69 -9.83
C ASN A 76 14.41 -10.51 -8.82
N PRO A 77 14.61 -11.82 -9.04
CA PRO A 77 15.39 -12.71 -8.16
C PRO A 77 16.81 -12.20 -7.87
N SER A 78 17.45 -11.53 -8.84
CA SER A 78 18.82 -11.02 -8.74
C SER A 78 18.91 -9.60 -8.15
N SER A 79 17.79 -9.03 -7.70
CA SER A 79 17.78 -7.67 -7.17
C SER A 79 18.31 -7.60 -5.74
N ARG A 80 18.86 -6.43 -5.37
CA ARG A 80 19.31 -6.16 -3.98
C ARG A 80 18.21 -6.41 -2.95
N LYS A 81 16.96 -6.00 -3.25
CA LYS A 81 15.83 -6.19 -2.34
C LYS A 81 15.52 -7.67 -2.13
N THR A 82 15.63 -8.54 -3.15
CA THR A 82 15.44 -9.98 -2.97
C THR A 82 16.45 -10.54 -1.97
N ASN A 83 17.72 -10.20 -2.12
CA ASN A 83 18.75 -10.63 -1.19
C ASN A 83 18.48 -10.13 0.24
N HIS A 84 18.12 -8.86 0.40
CA HIS A 84 17.78 -8.29 1.71
C HIS A 84 16.56 -8.97 2.34
N LEU A 85 15.53 -9.27 1.55
CA LEU A 85 14.31 -9.93 2.04
C LEU A 85 14.58 -11.37 2.48
N LEU A 86 15.52 -12.05 1.82
CA LEU A 86 15.95 -13.40 2.21
C LEU A 86 16.79 -13.41 3.50
N THR A 87 17.58 -12.36 3.76
CA THR A 87 18.41 -12.27 4.98
C THR A 87 17.66 -11.66 6.16
N ASN A 88 16.78 -10.69 5.91
CA ASN A 88 16.00 -10.00 6.93
C ASN A 88 14.55 -9.77 6.44
N PRO A 89 13.59 -10.54 6.97
CA PRO A 89 12.18 -10.39 6.59
C PRO A 89 11.52 -9.14 7.19
N ARG A 90 12.17 -8.42 8.12
CA ARG A 90 11.60 -7.20 8.71
C ARG A 90 11.74 -6.03 7.74
N VAL A 91 10.61 -5.47 7.35
CA VAL A 91 10.54 -4.36 6.38
C VAL A 91 9.69 -3.22 6.89
N SER A 92 9.91 -2.03 6.33
CA SER A 92 9.05 -0.88 6.54
C SER A 92 8.46 -0.44 5.21
N LEU A 93 7.14 -0.34 5.12
CA LEU A 93 6.45 0.17 3.93
C LEU A 93 5.98 1.60 4.20
N LEU A 94 6.19 2.51 3.26
CA LEU A 94 5.63 3.86 3.31
C LEU A 94 4.69 4.06 2.12
N VAL A 95 3.44 4.39 2.43
CA VAL A 95 2.42 4.80 1.45
C VAL A 95 1.87 6.15 1.86
N HIS A 96 1.52 6.97 0.89
CA HIS A 96 0.98 8.31 1.10
C HIS A 96 -0.07 8.61 0.06
N ASP A 97 -0.97 9.53 0.36
CA ASP A 97 -2.06 9.89 -0.54
C ASP A 97 -1.68 10.98 -1.57
N TRP A 98 -0.56 11.71 -1.39
CA TRP A 98 -0.20 12.80 -2.31
C TRP A 98 0.26 12.27 -3.69
N VAL A 99 -0.33 12.82 -4.76
CA VAL A 99 0.07 12.65 -6.18
C VAL A 99 0.34 11.20 -6.63
N SER A 100 -0.61 10.29 -6.40
CA SER A 100 -0.70 9.02 -7.15
C SER A 100 -2.15 8.57 -7.24
N HIS A 101 -2.90 9.10 -8.21
CA HIS A 101 -4.26 8.62 -8.48
C HIS A 101 -4.23 7.50 -9.52
N ARG A 102 -4.91 6.39 -9.22
CA ARG A 102 -5.42 5.48 -10.25
C ARG A 102 -6.41 6.26 -11.14
N PRO A 103 -6.31 6.22 -12.47
CA PRO A 103 -7.42 6.65 -13.31
C PRO A 103 -8.67 5.86 -12.89
N PRO A 104 -9.86 6.49 -12.79
CA PRO A 104 -11.07 5.80 -12.37
C PRO A 104 -11.40 4.67 -13.35
N THR A 105 -10.97 3.46 -13.02
CA THR A 105 -11.35 2.23 -13.72
C THR A 105 -12.69 1.78 -13.19
N ARG A 106 -13.62 1.64 -14.13
CA ARG A 106 -14.96 1.10 -14.00
C ARG A 106 -14.92 -0.24 -13.26
N ALA A 107 -15.28 -0.28 -11.98
CA ALA A 107 -15.63 -1.54 -11.32
C ALA A 107 -17.01 -1.99 -11.82
N PRO A 108 -17.18 -3.22 -12.35
CA PRO A 108 -18.51 -3.80 -12.51
C PRO A 108 -18.93 -4.40 -11.17
N ASN A 109 -19.94 -3.82 -10.51
CA ASN A 109 -20.66 -4.50 -9.43
C ASN A 109 -21.36 -5.76 -9.99
N PRO A 110 -21.10 -6.97 -9.49
CA PRO A 110 -21.97 -8.11 -9.71
C PRO A 110 -23.04 -8.14 -8.61
N GLY A 111 -24.27 -7.72 -8.94
CA GLY A 111 -25.43 -7.86 -8.07
C GLY A 111 -25.94 -6.53 -7.49
N GLY A 112 -26.91 -5.93 -8.18
CA GLY A 112 -27.66 -4.78 -7.66
C GLY A 112 -28.63 -4.24 -8.70
N GLN A 113 -29.93 -4.40 -8.43
CA GLN A 113 -31.06 -3.99 -9.25
C GLN A 113 -31.08 -2.50 -9.63
N ARG A 114 -31.72 -2.24 -10.77
CA ARG A 114 -32.06 -0.91 -11.31
C ARG A 114 -32.94 -0.13 -10.32
N ASP A 115 -32.58 1.13 -10.04
CA ASP A 115 -33.45 2.28 -10.32
C ASP A 115 -32.70 3.61 -10.14
N GLY A 116 -32.87 4.54 -11.08
CA GLY A 116 -32.26 5.88 -11.05
C GLY A 116 -31.44 6.19 -12.31
N SER A 117 -32.00 7.02 -13.18
CA SER A 117 -31.40 7.54 -14.41
C SER A 117 -29.98 8.09 -14.18
N PRO A 118 -28.98 7.78 -15.05
CA PRO A 118 -27.65 8.36 -14.92
C PRO A 118 -27.69 9.85 -15.30
N PRO A 119 -27.04 10.77 -14.56
CA PRO A 119 -26.79 12.11 -15.06
C PRO A 119 -25.86 12.04 -16.28
N PRO A 120 -26.09 12.89 -17.29
CA PRO A 120 -25.49 12.76 -18.61
C PRO A 120 -23.99 13.04 -18.58
N ALA A 121 -23.30 12.45 -19.55
CA ALA A 121 -21.89 12.58 -19.88
C ALA A 121 -21.47 14.05 -20.13
N ALA A 122 -21.33 14.83 -19.06
CA ALA A 122 -20.66 16.11 -19.09
C ALA A 122 -19.14 15.87 -19.07
N THR A 123 -18.55 15.85 -20.26
CA THR A 123 -17.30 16.54 -20.56
C THR A 123 -16.22 16.50 -19.46
N ARG A 124 -15.42 15.44 -19.48
CA ARG A 124 -14.05 15.40 -18.93
C ARG A 124 -13.19 16.47 -19.64
N SER A 125 -13.34 17.74 -19.28
CA SER A 125 -12.40 18.77 -19.73
C SER A 125 -11.06 18.59 -19.02
N SER A 126 -9.95 18.85 -19.72
CA SER A 126 -8.61 18.87 -19.13
C SER A 126 -8.54 19.82 -17.94
N LEU A 127 -9.35 20.89 -17.97
CA LEU A 127 -9.53 21.84 -16.87
C LEU A 127 -10.33 21.26 -15.70
N ALA A 128 -11.38 20.48 -15.91
CA ALA A 128 -12.08 19.79 -14.82
C ALA A 128 -11.19 18.73 -14.17
N SER A 129 -10.38 18.02 -14.97
CA SER A 129 -9.38 17.08 -14.45
C SER A 129 -8.26 17.81 -13.70
N LEU A 130 -7.81 18.96 -14.20
CA LEU A 130 -6.83 19.82 -13.53
C LEU A 130 -7.37 20.41 -12.23
N LEU A 131 -8.61 20.90 -12.21
CA LEU A 131 -9.26 21.44 -11.01
C LEU A 131 -9.52 20.35 -9.97
N LEU A 132 -9.87 19.13 -10.42
CA LEU A 132 -9.94 17.97 -9.53
C LEU A 132 -8.55 17.68 -8.95
N ASN A 133 -7.52 17.56 -9.78
CA ASN A 133 -6.13 17.32 -9.33
C ASN A 133 -5.61 18.42 -8.39
N LEU A 134 -5.93 19.69 -8.65
CA LEU A 134 -5.55 20.82 -7.81
C LEU A 134 -6.26 20.78 -6.45
N ASN A 135 -7.56 20.46 -6.41
CA ASN A 135 -8.29 20.29 -5.16
C ASN A 135 -7.78 19.07 -4.38
N THR A 136 -7.42 17.97 -5.04
CA THR A 136 -6.91 16.79 -4.32
C THR A 136 -5.51 17.00 -3.77
N SER A 137 -4.66 17.80 -4.45
CA SER A 137 -3.32 18.16 -3.95
C SER A 137 -3.36 18.96 -2.64
N ALA A 138 -4.48 19.64 -2.36
CA ALA A 138 -4.69 20.40 -1.13
C ALA A 138 -5.44 19.63 -0.01
N LEU A 139 -6.07 18.49 -0.34
CA LEU A 139 -6.84 17.66 0.59
C LEU A 139 -6.08 16.42 1.09
N SER A 140 -5.07 16.00 0.34
CA SER A 140 -4.22 14.86 0.64
C SER A 140 -3.29 15.19 1.81
N SER A 141 -3.42 14.48 2.93
CA SER A 141 -2.92 14.97 4.21
C SER A 141 -2.22 13.94 5.09
N ILE A 142 -2.12 12.68 4.65
CA ILE A 142 -1.55 11.63 5.48
C ILE A 142 -0.54 10.74 4.77
N SER A 143 0.40 10.25 5.55
CA SER A 143 1.24 9.11 5.19
C SER A 143 1.06 8.00 6.22
N THR A 144 1.28 6.76 5.79
CA THR A 144 1.31 5.60 6.66
C THR A 144 2.61 4.85 6.50
N THR A 145 3.29 4.67 7.63
CA THR A 145 4.43 3.77 7.75
C THR A 145 3.95 2.47 8.36
N ILE A 146 4.17 1.35 7.68
CA ILE A 146 3.75 0.00 8.09
C ILE A 146 4.99 -0.79 8.46
N ALA A 147 5.00 -1.35 9.67
CA ALA A 147 5.98 -2.36 10.04
C ALA A 147 5.48 -3.73 9.55
N GLY A 148 6.22 -4.32 8.63
CA GLY A 148 5.82 -5.55 7.95
C GLY A 148 6.80 -6.71 8.19
N SER A 149 6.27 -7.93 8.08
CA SER A 149 7.09 -9.14 7.95
C SER A 149 6.91 -9.71 6.55
N ALA A 150 7.97 -9.67 5.76
CA ALA A 150 7.98 -10.13 4.39
C ALA A 150 8.32 -11.63 4.28
N ARG A 151 7.77 -12.28 3.25
CA ARG A 151 8.10 -13.63 2.82
C ARG A 151 8.30 -13.61 1.31
N VAL A 152 9.45 -14.12 0.87
CA VAL A 152 9.66 -14.46 -0.54
C VAL A 152 9.06 -15.85 -0.74
N LEU A 153 8.05 -15.96 -1.60
CA LEU A 153 7.36 -17.22 -1.83
C LEU A 153 8.24 -18.20 -2.60
N GLU A 154 7.99 -19.49 -2.38
CA GLU A 154 8.70 -20.57 -3.06
C GLU A 154 8.24 -20.65 -4.52
N PRO A 155 9.18 -20.67 -5.47
CA PRO A 155 8.86 -20.83 -6.88
C PRO A 155 8.08 -22.12 -7.17
N GLY A 156 6.97 -22.00 -7.90
CA GLY A 156 6.10 -23.10 -8.28
C GLY A 156 5.07 -23.50 -7.21
N SER A 157 4.98 -22.78 -6.09
CA SER A 157 3.96 -23.02 -5.08
C SER A 157 2.57 -22.51 -5.52
N GLU A 158 1.51 -23.11 -4.96
CA GLU A 158 0.12 -22.66 -5.19
C GLU A 158 -0.10 -21.23 -4.67
N GLU A 159 0.51 -20.89 -3.52
CA GLU A 159 0.49 -19.54 -2.95
C GLU A 159 1.12 -18.53 -3.91
N GLU A 160 2.28 -18.86 -4.48
CA GLU A 160 2.95 -17.99 -5.46
C GLU A 160 2.07 -17.75 -6.69
N ALA A 161 1.54 -18.82 -7.29
CA ALA A 161 0.71 -18.71 -8.48
C ALA A 161 -0.54 -17.85 -8.23
N TRP A 162 -1.24 -18.08 -7.13
CA TRP A 162 -2.42 -17.30 -6.74
C TRP A 162 -2.07 -15.84 -6.48
N CYS A 163 -1.02 -15.56 -5.72
CA CYS A 163 -0.58 -14.18 -5.47
C CYS A 163 -0.13 -13.47 -6.76
N LYS A 164 0.52 -14.18 -7.70
CA LYS A 164 0.93 -13.64 -9.00
C LYS A 164 -0.29 -13.23 -9.82
N GLU A 165 -1.31 -14.09 -9.89
CA GLU A 165 -2.59 -13.81 -10.56
C GLU A 165 -3.29 -12.60 -9.94
N GLN A 166 -3.48 -12.59 -8.62
CA GLN A 166 -4.11 -11.46 -7.93
C GLN A 166 -3.33 -10.16 -8.15
N HIS A 167 -2.00 -10.21 -8.17
CA HIS A 167 -1.18 -9.04 -8.41
C HIS A 167 -1.33 -8.50 -9.84
N LEU A 168 -1.36 -9.38 -10.84
CA LEU A 168 -1.59 -9.05 -12.25
C LEU A 168 -2.97 -8.41 -12.49
N GLU A 169 -4.03 -9.04 -11.98
CA GLU A 169 -5.40 -8.55 -12.12
C GLU A 169 -5.59 -7.14 -11.55
N ASN A 170 -4.89 -6.84 -10.46
CA ASN A 170 -4.96 -5.54 -9.80
C ASN A 170 -4.04 -4.47 -10.42
N ASN A 171 -3.06 -4.86 -11.25
CA ASN A 171 -2.03 -3.97 -11.82
C ASN A 171 -1.99 -3.97 -13.36
N THR A 172 -3.13 -3.78 -14.01
CA THR A 172 -3.28 -3.80 -15.48
C THR A 172 -2.81 -2.53 -16.23
N PHE A 173 -2.21 -1.54 -15.54
CA PHE A 173 -1.91 -0.21 -16.12
C PHE A 173 -0.53 -0.06 -16.75
N GLU A 174 0.31 -1.09 -16.75
CA GLU A 174 1.66 -0.98 -17.34
C GLU A 174 1.67 -0.78 -18.86
N GLU A 175 0.54 -0.99 -19.55
CA GLU A 175 0.40 -0.65 -20.98
C GLU A 175 0.73 0.83 -21.28
N GLU A 176 0.59 1.74 -20.30
CA GLU A 176 0.82 3.18 -20.45
C GLU A 176 2.24 3.64 -20.01
N MET A 177 3.01 2.79 -19.32
CA MET A 177 4.21 3.20 -18.57
C MET A 177 5.56 2.93 -19.28
N GLY A 178 5.54 2.47 -20.53
CA GLY A 178 6.75 2.19 -21.35
C GLY A 178 7.60 3.40 -21.77
N LEU A 179 7.58 4.50 -21.02
CA LEU A 179 8.30 5.75 -21.34
C LEU A 179 9.77 5.77 -20.89
N PHE A 180 10.18 4.87 -19.99
CA PHE A 180 11.57 4.78 -19.53
C PHE A 180 12.16 3.41 -19.86
N GLY A 181 12.72 3.24 -21.07
CA GLY A 181 13.55 2.06 -21.33
C GLY A 181 13.96 1.76 -22.76
N GLN A 182 13.17 2.09 -23.79
CA GLN A 182 13.55 1.78 -25.18
C GLN A 182 13.05 2.83 -26.18
N GLN A 183 13.91 3.80 -26.51
CA GLN A 183 13.88 4.43 -27.83
C GLN A 183 14.44 3.44 -28.88
N GLN A 184 13.80 2.28 -29.04
CA GLN A 184 13.98 1.49 -30.25
C GLN A 184 12.91 1.91 -31.25
N GLN A 185 13.38 2.40 -32.40
CA GLN A 185 12.59 2.81 -33.56
C GLN A 185 11.50 1.77 -33.87
N GLN A 186 10.24 2.13 -33.60
CA GLN A 186 9.09 1.27 -33.89
C GLN A 186 8.79 1.26 -35.39
N GLN A 187 8.83 0.07 -36.00
CA GLN A 187 8.15 -0.21 -37.27
C GLN A 187 6.64 -0.41 -37.00
N PRO A 188 5.74 0.10 -37.86
CA PRO A 188 4.31 -0.03 -37.66
C PRO A 188 3.85 -1.46 -38.00
N GLY A 189 3.35 -2.20 -37.00
CA GLY A 189 2.71 -3.52 -37.21
C GLY A 189 2.95 -4.56 -36.12
N GLN A 190 3.93 -4.37 -35.23
CA GLN A 190 4.12 -5.26 -34.09
C GLN A 190 3.31 -4.78 -32.89
N ARG A 191 2.36 -5.61 -32.43
CA ARG A 191 1.80 -5.48 -31.08
C ARG A 191 2.97 -5.50 -30.11
N ARG A 192 3.09 -4.47 -29.28
CA ARG A 192 4.06 -4.46 -28.17
C ARG A 192 3.87 -5.76 -27.39
N PRO A 193 4.95 -6.50 -27.04
CA PRO A 193 4.80 -7.50 -26.01
C PRO A 193 4.32 -6.72 -24.78
N SER A 194 3.11 -7.03 -24.31
CA SER A 194 2.77 -6.76 -22.91
C SER A 194 3.98 -7.24 -22.10
N ILE A 195 4.46 -6.45 -21.14
CA ILE A 195 5.38 -6.97 -20.13
C ILE A 195 4.57 -8.04 -19.39
N SER A 196 4.54 -9.25 -19.96
CA SER A 196 4.23 -10.45 -19.23
C SER A 196 5.23 -10.41 -18.09
N ILE A 197 4.74 -10.36 -16.86
CA ILE A 197 5.57 -10.64 -15.70
C ILE A 197 6.38 -11.87 -16.07
N ASP A 198 7.69 -11.68 -16.22
CA ASP A 198 8.59 -12.73 -16.66
C ASP A 198 8.36 -13.97 -15.78
N ASP A 199 8.55 -15.16 -16.34
CA ASP A 199 8.45 -16.38 -15.51
C ASP A 199 9.52 -16.36 -14.41
N ASP A 200 10.56 -15.54 -14.58
CA ASP A 200 11.66 -15.31 -13.64
C ASP A 200 11.44 -14.13 -12.67
N VAL A 201 10.23 -13.96 -12.11
CA VAL A 201 10.01 -13.05 -10.97
C VAL A 201 9.80 -13.81 -9.68
N ARG A 202 10.12 -13.16 -8.55
CA ARG A 202 9.77 -13.63 -7.22
C ARG A 202 8.56 -12.87 -6.70
N VAL A 203 7.60 -13.62 -6.16
CA VAL A 203 6.46 -13.04 -5.45
C VAL A 203 6.84 -12.84 -3.98
N VAL A 204 6.52 -11.67 -3.45
CA VAL A 204 6.75 -11.31 -2.06
C VAL A 204 5.44 -10.94 -1.42
N THR A 205 5.12 -11.56 -0.29
CA THR A 205 4.00 -11.17 0.56
C THR A 205 4.52 -10.46 1.81
N VAL A 206 3.85 -9.39 2.22
CA VAL A 206 4.17 -8.67 3.46
C VAL A 206 2.94 -8.67 4.34
N ARG A 207 3.04 -9.34 5.49
CA ARG A 207 2.01 -9.32 6.53
C ARG A 207 2.01 -7.96 7.21
N VAL A 208 0.83 -7.33 7.27
CA VAL A 208 0.62 -6.04 7.91
C VAL A 208 0.03 -6.26 9.30
N ARG A 209 0.74 -5.81 10.34
CA ARG A 209 0.30 -5.93 11.74
C ARG A 209 0.17 -4.60 12.44
N GLU A 210 1.09 -3.69 12.20
CA GLU A 210 1.12 -2.43 12.91
C GLU A 210 1.73 -1.34 12.04
N GLY A 211 1.49 -0.10 12.44
CA GLY A 211 2.03 1.05 11.75
C GLY A 211 1.64 2.35 12.41
N ARG A 212 1.99 3.41 11.71
CA ARG A 212 1.81 4.79 12.14
C ARG A 212 1.26 5.63 11.02
N ILE A 213 0.21 6.38 11.32
CA ILE A 213 -0.30 7.45 10.48
C ILE A 213 0.39 8.75 10.93
N ALA A 214 0.87 9.55 9.98
CA ALA A 214 1.35 10.90 10.23
C ALA A 214 0.62 11.87 9.29
N ASP A 215 0.18 13.00 9.84
CA ASP A 215 -0.43 14.07 9.05
C ASP A 215 0.53 15.25 8.80
N TRP A 216 0.19 16.11 7.84
CA TRP A 216 1.00 17.31 7.53
C TRP A 216 1.02 18.37 8.64
N LYS A 217 0.10 18.28 9.62
CA LYS A 217 0.05 19.15 10.79
C LYS A 217 0.94 18.63 11.93
N GLY A 218 1.61 17.50 11.72
CA GLY A 218 2.54 16.90 12.66
C GLY A 218 1.91 16.05 13.76
N GLY A 219 0.63 15.68 13.61
CA GLY A 219 -0.01 14.68 14.44
C GLY A 219 0.43 13.27 14.03
N VAL A 220 0.58 12.39 15.02
CA VAL A 220 0.90 10.97 14.79
C VAL A 220 -0.08 10.06 15.53
N ARG A 221 -0.39 8.92 14.91
CA ARG A 221 -1.25 7.90 15.52
C ARG A 221 -0.75 6.51 15.17
N ASP A 222 -0.50 5.71 16.20
CA ASP A 222 -0.13 4.30 16.04
C ASP A 222 -1.38 3.42 15.95
N TRP A 223 -1.27 2.34 15.19
CA TRP A 223 -2.32 1.35 15.06
C TRP A 223 -1.76 -0.06 15.04
N GLN A 224 -2.58 -1.01 15.48
CA GLN A 224 -2.28 -2.43 15.50
C GLN A 224 -3.50 -3.26 15.11
N VAL A 225 -3.27 -4.27 14.26
CA VAL A 225 -4.25 -5.26 13.85
C VAL A 225 -4.06 -6.51 14.69
N VAL A 226 -5.15 -6.99 15.29
CA VAL A 226 -5.20 -8.25 16.05
C VAL A 226 -6.26 -9.16 15.44
N LEU A 227 -5.98 -10.45 15.35
CA LEU A 227 -7.02 -11.41 14.93
C LEU A 227 -8.02 -11.65 16.06
N GLU A 228 -9.24 -12.01 15.70
CA GLU A 228 -10.24 -12.47 16.67
C GLU A 228 -9.69 -13.68 17.42
N GLY A 229 -9.56 -13.56 18.75
CA GLY A 229 -8.99 -14.60 19.62
C GLY A 229 -7.52 -14.41 20.00
N GLU A 230 -6.75 -13.53 19.34
CA GLU A 230 -5.36 -13.21 19.70
C GLU A 230 -5.22 -12.07 20.73
N GLY A 231 -6.33 -11.59 21.32
CA GLY A 231 -6.36 -10.32 22.06
C GLY A 231 -7.30 -10.24 23.26
N GLN A 232 -7.57 -11.34 23.98
CA GLN A 232 -8.01 -11.19 25.37
C GLN A 232 -6.78 -11.00 26.26
N PRO A 233 -6.44 -9.77 26.69
CA PRO A 233 -5.74 -9.66 27.95
C PRO A 233 -6.63 -10.37 28.99
N ALA A 234 -6.03 -11.25 29.80
CA ALA A 234 -6.73 -11.83 30.93
C ALA A 234 -7.45 -10.69 31.67
N PRO A 235 -8.73 -10.85 32.04
CA PRO A 235 -9.42 -9.81 32.78
C PRO A 235 -8.59 -9.55 34.03
N LEU A 236 -8.10 -8.32 34.17
CA LEU A 236 -7.50 -7.84 35.42
C LEU A 236 -8.62 -7.88 36.47
N VAL A 237 -8.79 -9.03 37.10
CA VAL A 237 -9.63 -9.20 38.28
C VAL A 237 -8.82 -8.64 39.44
N ASN A 238 -9.09 -7.38 39.75
CA ASN A 238 -8.70 -6.62 40.93
C ASN A 238 -7.19 -6.34 41.09
N GLY A 239 -6.82 -5.09 40.85
CA GLY A 239 -5.45 -4.59 40.95
C GLY A 239 -4.87 -4.62 42.35
N THR A 240 -4.17 -5.70 42.69
CA THR A 240 -3.10 -5.72 43.68
C THR A 240 -1.99 -6.65 43.22
N LEU A 241 -0.77 -6.12 43.08
CA LEU A 241 0.45 -6.90 43.02
C LEU A 241 0.64 -7.55 44.40
N GLU A 242 0.37 -8.84 44.52
CA GLU A 242 0.91 -9.61 45.65
C GLU A 242 2.42 -9.76 45.43
N SER A 243 3.15 -9.02 46.25
CA SER A 243 4.56 -9.25 46.49
C SER A 243 4.68 -10.38 47.50
N GLN A 244 5.32 -11.48 47.10
CA GLN A 244 6.29 -12.23 47.90
C GLN A 244 7.11 -13.16 47.00
#